data_AF-A0A497GC54-F1
#
_entry.id   AF-A0A497GC54-F1
#
_cell.length_a   1.000
_cell.length_b   1.000
_cell.length_c   1.000
_cell.angle_alpha   90.00
_cell.angle_beta   90.00
_cell.angle_gamma   90.00
#
_symmetry.space_group_name_H-M   'P 1'
#
loop_
_entity.id
_entity.type
_entity.pdbx_description
1 polymer ?
#
loop_
_entity_poly.entity_id
_entity_poly.type
_entity_poly.pdbx_seq_one_letter_code
_entity_poly.pdbx_strand_id
1 'polypeptide(L)'
;MNSSLPVPPEPLELKKMLKVTLALNNNNIKILLTGNRIPAYLWSNSRWKVFLSRNGWTWQEFLKFISNNVDLIADWINGKSSWEDFISKLEEKIYSYKPLRDTKIL
;
A
#
# COMPACT_ATOMS: atom_id res chain seq x y z
N MET A 1 5.88 21.87 4.06
CA MET A 1 5.07 20.98 4.92
C MET A 1 5.13 19.65 4.21
N ASN A 2 5.90 18.69 4.72
CA ASN A 2 6.15 17.42 4.04
C ASN A 2 4.80 16.77 3.71
N SER A 3 4.54 16.60 2.41
CA SER A 3 3.23 16.22 1.86
C SER A 3 2.84 14.78 2.23
N SER A 4 2.37 14.51 3.44
CA SER A 4 2.03 13.13 3.86
C SER A 4 0.86 12.55 3.05
N LEU A 5 0.97 11.28 2.67
CA LEU A 5 -0.11 10.53 2.03
C LEU A 5 -1.27 10.36 3.03
N PRO A 6 -2.53 10.47 2.60
CA PRO A 6 -3.65 10.27 3.50
C PRO A 6 -3.63 8.83 4.05
N VAL A 7 -3.85 8.69 5.36
CA VAL A 7 -4.07 7.39 5.99
C VAL A 7 -5.53 6.99 5.77
N PRO A 8 -5.84 6.04 4.89
CA PRO A 8 -7.22 5.57 4.71
C PRO A 8 -7.71 4.78 5.92
N PRO A 9 -9.03 4.58 6.07
CA PRO A 9 -9.57 3.59 7.02
C PRO A 9 -8.98 2.19 6.77
N GLU A 10 -8.87 1.36 7.82
CA GLU A 10 -8.45 -0.02 7.63
C GLU A 10 -9.53 -0.82 6.87
N PRO A 11 -9.21 -1.51 5.76
CA PRO A 11 -10.18 -2.31 5.04
C PRO A 11 -10.34 -3.69 5.71
N LEU A 12 -11.02 -3.73 6.84
CA LEU A 12 -11.15 -4.92 7.71
C LEU A 12 -11.69 -6.16 6.98
N GLU A 13 -12.70 -6.00 6.12
CA GLU A 13 -13.26 -7.12 5.36
C GLU A 13 -12.26 -7.67 4.33
N LEU A 14 -11.49 -6.79 3.69
CA LEU A 14 -10.40 -7.19 2.80
C LEU A 14 -9.30 -7.92 3.58
N LYS A 15 -8.94 -7.42 4.78
CA LYS A 15 -7.97 -8.08 5.66
C LYS A 15 -8.40 -9.48 6.05
N LYS A 16 -9.65 -9.67 6.49
CA LYS A 16 -10.21 -10.99 6.83
C LYS A 16 -10.14 -11.95 5.64
N MET A 17 -10.58 -11.51 4.47
CA MET A 17 -10.55 -12.32 3.25
C MET A 17 -9.13 -12.72 2.83
N LEU A 18 -8.16 -11.80 2.91
CA LEU A 18 -6.76 -12.07 2.57
C LEU A 18 -6.10 -13.00 3.60
N LYS A 19 -6.46 -12.89 4.88
CA LYS A 19 -6.00 -13.81 5.92
C LYS A 19 -6.43 -15.26 5.64
N VAL A 20 -7.69 -15.47 5.26
CA VAL A 20 -8.18 -16.78 4.83
C VAL A 20 -7.46 -17.25 3.57
N THR A 21 -7.26 -16.36 2.59
CA THR A 21 -6.55 -16.68 1.34
C THR A 21 -5.13 -17.16 1.61
N LEU A 22 -4.38 -16.50 2.50
CA LEU A 22 -3.03 -16.94 2.90
C LEU A 22 -3.04 -18.33 3.52
N ALA A 23 -3.95 -18.58 4.46
CA ALA A 23 -4.04 -19.86 5.14
C ALA A 23 -4.31 -21.02 4.16
N LEU A 24 -5.18 -20.81 3.17
CA LEU A 24 -5.49 -21.78 2.13
C LEU A 24 -4.34 -22.00 1.11
N ASN A 25 -3.36 -21.08 1.06
CA ASN A 25 -2.25 -21.12 0.11
C ASN A 25 -0.91 -21.38 0.80
N ASN A 26 -0.90 -22.18 1.88
CA ASN A 26 0.30 -22.55 2.64
C ASN A 26 1.14 -21.33 3.08
N ASN A 27 0.49 -20.22 3.41
CA ASN A 27 1.12 -18.94 3.77
C ASN A 27 2.04 -18.34 2.69
N ASN A 28 1.86 -18.71 1.42
CA ASN A 28 2.58 -18.09 0.31
C ASN A 28 2.16 -16.63 0.12
N ILE A 29 2.95 -15.69 0.64
CA ILE A 29 2.64 -14.26 0.64
C ILE A 29 2.43 -13.65 -0.75
N LYS A 30 2.99 -14.26 -1.82
CA LYS A 30 2.79 -13.77 -3.19
C LYS A 30 1.32 -13.80 -3.60
N ILE A 31 0.50 -14.66 -2.98
CA ILE A 31 -0.94 -14.72 -3.25
C ILE A 31 -1.66 -13.40 -2.94
N LEU A 32 -1.13 -12.59 -2.01
CA LEU A 32 -1.69 -11.29 -1.61
C LEU A 32 -1.72 -10.26 -2.74
N LEU A 33 -0.88 -10.45 -3.77
CA LEU A 33 -0.83 -9.59 -4.94
C LEU A 33 -1.92 -9.94 -5.98
N THR A 34 -2.57 -11.10 -5.83
CA THR A 34 -3.59 -11.57 -6.77
C THR A 34 -4.76 -10.60 -6.86
N GLY A 35 -5.10 -10.20 -8.08
CA GLY A 35 -6.20 -9.27 -8.33
C GLY A 35 -5.93 -7.84 -7.85
N ASN A 36 -4.68 -7.51 -7.46
CA ASN A 36 -4.26 -6.16 -7.06
C ASN A 36 -5.15 -5.51 -5.99
N ARG A 37 -5.76 -6.29 -5.09
CA ARG A 37 -6.81 -5.80 -4.18
C ARG A 37 -6.30 -4.72 -3.23
N ILE A 38 -5.14 -4.94 -2.60
CA ILE A 38 -4.50 -3.95 -1.73
C ILE A 38 -3.98 -2.74 -2.51
N PRO A 39 -3.20 -2.92 -3.60
CA PRO A 39 -2.81 -1.79 -4.43
C PRO A 39 -4.00 -0.94 -4.91
N ALA A 40 -5.09 -1.56 -5.37
CA ALA A 40 -6.26 -0.85 -5.87
C ALA A 40 -6.95 -0.05 -4.76
N TYR A 41 -7.05 -0.63 -3.56
CA TYR A 41 -7.60 0.05 -2.38
C TYR A 41 -6.79 1.31 -2.02
N LEU A 42 -5.47 1.19 -1.96
CA LEU A 42 -4.59 2.34 -1.66
C LEU A 42 -4.64 3.38 -2.79
N TRP A 43 -4.52 2.94 -4.03
CA TRP A 43 -4.44 3.84 -5.18
C TRP A 43 -5.73 4.62 -5.43
N SER A 44 -6.87 3.94 -5.50
CA SER A 44 -8.15 4.52 -5.90
C SER A 44 -8.97 4.96 -4.69
N ASN A 45 -9.28 4.04 -3.77
CA ASN A 45 -10.18 4.32 -2.65
C ASN A 45 -9.58 5.32 -1.66
N SER A 46 -8.26 5.32 -1.51
CA SER A 46 -7.52 6.18 -0.58
C SER A 46 -7.00 7.47 -1.25
N ARG A 47 -7.34 7.70 -2.52
CA ARG A 47 -6.90 8.85 -3.32
C ARG A 47 -5.38 9.01 -3.46
N TRP A 48 -4.57 7.99 -3.14
CA TRP A 48 -3.12 8.06 -3.32
C TRP A 48 -2.73 8.34 -4.76
N LYS A 49 -3.53 7.86 -5.73
CA LYS A 49 -3.38 8.23 -7.14
C LYS A 49 -3.16 9.73 -7.34
N VAL A 50 -3.93 10.59 -6.65
CA VAL A 50 -3.84 12.05 -6.84
C VAL A 50 -2.47 12.58 -6.43
N PHE A 51 -1.95 12.14 -5.29
CA PHE A 51 -0.66 12.58 -4.76
C PHE A 51 0.51 11.96 -5.53
N LEU A 52 0.44 10.66 -5.77
CA LEU A 52 1.50 9.90 -6.43
C LEU A 52 1.63 10.28 -7.90
N SER A 53 0.53 10.42 -8.65
CA SER A 53 0.58 10.79 -10.07
C SER A 53 1.11 12.21 -10.31
N ARG A 54 0.81 13.16 -9.43
CA ARG A 54 1.41 14.51 -9.46
C ARG A 54 2.93 14.48 -9.28
N ASN A 55 3.45 13.43 -8.66
CA ASN A 55 4.87 13.17 -8.46
C ASN A 55 5.44 12.15 -9.47
N GLY A 56 4.74 11.97 -10.59
CA GLY A 56 5.21 11.15 -11.72
C GLY A 56 5.10 9.65 -11.49
N TRP A 57 4.39 9.17 -10.47
CA TRP A 57 4.09 7.75 -10.33
C TRP A 57 2.99 7.32 -11.29
N THR A 58 3.25 6.23 -11.99
CA THR A 58 2.26 5.47 -12.77
C THR A 58 1.67 4.34 -11.93
N TRP A 59 0.53 3.80 -12.37
CA TRP A 59 -0.07 2.62 -11.76
C TRP A 59 0.87 1.40 -11.81
N GLN A 60 1.58 1.22 -12.93
CA GLN A 60 2.51 0.12 -13.15
C GLN A 60 3.72 0.21 -12.20
N GLU A 61 4.27 1.40 -12.01
CA GLU A 61 5.34 1.63 -11.02
C GLU A 61 4.84 1.35 -9.60
N PHE A 62 3.62 1.78 -9.27
CA PHE A 62 3.03 1.52 -7.96
C PHE A 62 2.80 0.03 -7.70
N LEU A 63 2.30 -0.72 -8.69
CA LEU A 63 2.17 -2.17 -8.60
C LEU A 63 3.52 -2.86 -8.37
N LYS A 64 4.55 -2.45 -9.12
CA LYS A 64 5.91 -2.98 -8.95
C LYS A 64 6.46 -2.68 -7.56
N PHE A 65 6.25 -1.46 -7.07
CA PHE A 65 6.65 -1.06 -5.71
C PHE A 65 5.95 -1.91 -4.64
N ILE A 66 4.63 -2.09 -4.71
CA ILE A 66 3.90 -2.92 -3.75
C ILE A 66 4.35 -4.38 -3.83
N SER A 67 4.57 -4.92 -5.04
CA SER A 67 5.08 -6.28 -5.21
C SER A 67 6.43 -6.49 -4.52
N ASN A 68 7.30 -5.48 -4.51
CA ASN A 68 8.61 -5.52 -3.85
C ASN A 68 8.52 -5.37 -2.32
N ASN A 69 7.37 -4.98 -1.78
CA ASN A 69 7.13 -4.75 -0.35
C ASN A 69 5.91 -5.55 0.15
N VAL A 70 5.66 -6.72 -0.44
CA VAL A 70 4.52 -7.60 -0.10
C VAL A 70 4.61 -8.15 1.33
N ASP A 71 5.82 -8.21 1.89
CA ASP A 71 6.11 -8.54 3.28
C ASP A 71 5.39 -7.61 4.25
N LEU A 72 5.34 -6.30 3.98
CA LEU A 72 4.60 -5.34 4.81
C LEU A 72 3.10 -5.63 4.83
N ILE A 73 2.53 -6.05 3.70
CA ILE A 73 1.12 -6.47 3.63
C ILE A 73 0.94 -7.73 4.48
N ALA A 74 1.83 -8.71 4.34
CA ALA A 74 1.75 -9.95 5.09
C ALA A 74 1.84 -9.72 6.60
N ASP A 75 2.72 -8.83 7.06
CA ASP A 75 2.84 -8.48 8.47
C ASP A 75 1.57 -7.84 9.02
N TRP A 76 0.95 -6.92 8.29
CA TRP A 76 -0.33 -6.31 8.67
C TRP A 76 -1.48 -7.33 8.69
N ILE A 77 -1.58 -8.20 7.68
CA ILE A 77 -2.62 -9.24 7.61
C ILE A 77 -2.48 -10.21 8.79
N ASN A 78 -1.25 -10.55 9.18
CA ASN A 78 -0.96 -11.46 10.28
C ASN A 78 -1.01 -10.78 11.66
N GLY A 79 -1.25 -9.47 11.73
CA GLY A 79 -1.34 -8.72 12.99
C GLY A 79 0.03 -8.45 13.64
N LYS A 80 1.12 -8.57 12.89
CA LYS A 80 2.47 -8.19 13.33
C LYS A 80 2.70 -6.68 13.24
N SER A 81 1.86 -5.96 12.51
CA SER A 81 1.81 -4.50 12.47
C SER A 81 0.36 -4.02 12.51
N SER A 82 0.14 -2.83 13.08
CA SER A 82 -1.14 -2.12 12.93
C SER A 82 -1.34 -1.65 11.48
N TRP A 83 -2.53 -1.15 11.17
CA TRP A 83 -2.80 -0.56 9.87
C TRP A 83 -2.01 0.75 9.68
N GLU A 84 -1.97 1.56 10.72
CA GLU A 84 -1.24 2.83 10.77
C GLU A 84 0.26 2.61 10.57
N ASP A 85 0.84 1.59 11.21
CA ASP A 85 2.25 1.22 11.01
C ASP A 85 2.52 0.76 9.58
N PHE A 86 1.62 -0.03 9.01
CA PHE A 86 1.74 -0.51 7.64
C PHE A 86 1.73 0.65 6.64
N ILE A 87 0.78 1.58 6.79
CA ILE A 87 0.68 2.76 5.95
C ILE A 87 1.91 3.65 6.10
N SER A 88 2.35 3.92 7.34
CA SER A 88 3.50 4.76 7.62
C SER A 88 4.79 4.18 7.01
N LYS A 89 5.03 2.87 7.18
CA LYS A 89 6.19 2.18 6.57
C LYS A 89 6.14 2.18 5.05
N LEU A 90 4.96 1.99 4.45
CA LEU A 90 4.81 2.09 2.99
C LEU A 90 5.14 3.50 2.50
N GLU A 91 4.65 4.52 3.19
CA GLU A 91 4.93 5.92 2.87
C GLU A 91 6.43 6.22 2.93
N GLU A 92 7.11 5.86 4.02
CA GLU A 92 8.58 6.01 4.16
C GLU A 92 9.35 5.36 2.99
N LYS A 93 8.93 4.15 2.59
CA LYS A 93 9.51 3.43 1.45
C LYS A 93 9.18 4.08 0.11
N ILE A 94 8.00 4.67 -0.06
CA ILE A 94 7.65 5.45 -1.26
C ILE A 94 8.60 6.64 -1.39
N TYR A 95 8.81 7.40 -0.31
CA TYR A 95 9.72 8.54 -0.29
C TYR A 95 11.16 8.14 -0.60
N SER A 96 11.60 6.99 -0.10
CA SER A 96 12.94 6.45 -0.35
C SER A 96 13.09 5.93 -1.80
N TYR A 97 12.04 5.34 -2.36
CA TYR A 97 12.05 4.77 -3.72
C TYR A 97 11.99 5.85 -4.80
N LYS A 98 11.12 6.85 -4.61
CA LYS A 98 10.90 7.97 -5.52
C LYS A 98 10.36 9.15 -4.72
N PRO A 99 11.23 10.11 -4.35
CA PRO A 99 10.85 11.23 -3.50
C PRO A 99 9.65 12.00 -4.06
N LEU A 100 8.64 12.22 -3.23
CA LEU A 100 7.53 13.11 -3.56
C LEU A 100 8.02 14.55 -3.35
N ARG A 101 7.90 15.41 -4.36
CA ARG A 101 8.22 16.83 -4.26
C ARG A 101 7.02 17.56 -3.65
N ASP A 102 7.28 18.40 -2.64
CA ASP A 102 6.30 19.38 -2.15
C ASP A 102 5.87 20.25 -3.33
N THR A 103 4.69 19.97 -3.88
CA THR A 103 4.10 20.83 -4.91
C THR A 103 3.50 22.00 -4.16
N LYS A 104 4.20 23.14 -4.14
CA LYS A 104 3.59 24.41 -3.75
C LYS A 104 2.31 24.54 -4.57
N ILE A 105 1.16 24.58 -3.88
CA ILE A 105 -0.06 25.08 -4.47
C ILE A 105 0.24 26.56 -4.74
N LEU A 106 0.43 26.91 -6.01
CA LEU A 106 0.50 28.29 -6.49
C LEU A 106 -0.89 28.93 -6.35
#